data_AF-A0A150INH6-F1
#
_entry.id   AF-A0A150INH6-F1
#
_cell.length_a   1.000
_cell.length_b   1.000
_cell.length_c   1.000
_cell.angle_alpha   90.00
_cell.angle_beta   90.00
_cell.angle_gamma   90.00
#
_symmetry.space_group_name_H-M   'P 1'
#
loop_
_entity.id
_entity.type
_entity.pdbx_description
1 polymer ?
#
loop_
_entity_poly.entity_id
_entity_poly.type
_entity_poly.pdbx_seq_one_letter_code
_entity_poly.pdbx_strand_id
1 'polypeptide(L)'
;MESNKNVPAILHAYKNIIKRFPDLKLVIVGKDFKIGWDNKVKPLTPQARELLTLSEDLKLKHSLIFTGEVDDIHLPIILNNAEALIHLSEYEGFGFAVLEGMAAKIPVIASRRSCYPEILHEAAYFVDPKNTEKISEAMLQVLEDEKLKKDLIKKATQVADSYTWIKCAQETLKLLNLTINKVPKHNISYLITNFHPIKGGAEQNALMLALKEAEAGNNVKIFTSNSNNKELTSKEIFNGIEINRFNKINKSYYLGFYPGLFWPFIKHKADIIHVHGFGFLWHDFLLLIKKIINPHLKIINTPHGPFMAHGQYSLAKKLLKSVFTFIQKIYLNFLYSKVIAVNPSQANWIHKEYGISKDKIVLVPNAIADDYDKFIEDKDLIEQIKPERKFIISFIGRYEKYKGLQDLIKCVIELKAKYKNLHLIAMGNEGNYLEEIRNLIRNAQADKYITVLISPSDNAIKTVLNLSNIYVLPSSWEAFGISIVEAMKLNNAIVSTRTEGGEYLIKDEENGYLYDFQDTVDLCSRLDTLISDKKLLKQMKFNNQKKALEFSITTVYDTYRGILRDLLK
;
A
#
# COMPACT_ATOMS: atom_id res chain seq x y z
N MET A 1 16.29 -2.50 -39.53
CA MET A 1 14.88 -2.54 -39.95
C MET A 1 14.45 -3.95 -39.78
N GLU A 2 13.27 -4.18 -39.24
CA GLU A 2 12.73 -5.54 -39.17
C GLU A 2 12.37 -6.01 -40.58
N SER A 3 12.63 -7.29 -40.88
CA SER A 3 12.35 -7.89 -42.20
C SER A 3 10.86 -7.84 -42.56
N ASN A 4 9.99 -7.85 -41.54
CA ASN A 4 8.54 -7.75 -41.70
C ASN A 4 8.11 -6.48 -42.43
N LYS A 5 8.86 -5.35 -42.38
CA LYS A 5 8.48 -4.08 -43.02
C LYS A 5 8.49 -4.15 -44.55
N ASN A 6 9.14 -5.17 -45.11
CA ASN A 6 9.16 -5.49 -46.54
C ASN A 6 9.58 -4.31 -47.45
N VAL A 7 10.52 -3.50 -46.97
CA VAL A 7 11.12 -2.39 -47.72
C VAL A 7 11.77 -2.83 -49.05
N PRO A 8 12.40 -4.03 -49.19
CA PRO A 8 12.93 -4.47 -50.47
C PRO A 8 11.89 -4.50 -51.59
N ALA A 9 10.67 -4.99 -51.31
CA ALA A 9 9.59 -5.00 -52.29
C ALA A 9 9.16 -3.58 -52.71
N ILE A 10 9.17 -2.63 -51.77
CA ILE A 10 8.91 -1.21 -52.05
C ILE A 10 9.96 -0.66 -53.03
N LEU A 11 11.25 -0.94 -52.81
CA LEU A 11 12.32 -0.48 -53.70
C LEU A 11 12.18 -1.06 -55.11
N HIS A 12 11.87 -2.35 -55.23
CA HIS A 12 11.64 -3.00 -56.53
C HIS A 12 10.46 -2.39 -57.28
N ALA A 13 9.35 -2.11 -56.60
CA ALA A 13 8.20 -1.44 -57.22
C ALA A 13 8.53 0.00 -57.62
N TYR A 14 9.17 0.76 -56.72
CA TYR A 14 9.49 2.18 -56.91
C TYR A 14 10.44 2.42 -58.10
N LYS A 15 11.32 1.48 -58.42
CA LYS A 15 12.17 1.53 -59.64
C LYS A 15 11.37 1.69 -60.93
N ASN A 16 10.15 1.16 -60.99
CA ASN A 16 9.28 1.31 -62.16
C ASN A 16 8.54 2.66 -62.18
N ILE A 17 8.39 3.30 -61.02
CA ILE A 17 7.71 4.60 -60.87
C ILE A 17 8.61 5.76 -61.27
N ILE A 18 9.89 5.73 -60.87
CA ILE A 18 10.82 6.87 -61.05
C ILE A 18 11.06 7.23 -62.52
N LYS A 19 10.85 6.29 -63.45
CA LYS A 19 10.92 6.55 -64.90
C LYS A 19 9.80 7.48 -65.37
N ARG A 20 8.62 7.39 -64.74
CA ARG A 20 7.43 8.18 -65.08
C ARG A 20 7.35 9.47 -64.28
N PHE A 21 7.93 9.49 -63.08
CA PHE A 21 7.98 10.67 -62.20
C PHE A 21 9.42 10.95 -61.73
N PRO A 22 10.28 11.55 -62.57
CA PRO A 22 11.71 11.72 -62.26
C PRO A 22 12.02 12.53 -61.00
N ASP A 23 11.13 13.46 -60.65
CA ASP A 23 11.29 14.34 -59.49
C ASP A 23 10.79 13.73 -58.17
N LEU A 24 10.01 12.65 -58.24
CA LEU A 24 9.47 11.96 -57.06
C LEU A 24 10.62 11.37 -56.24
N LYS A 25 10.56 11.50 -54.91
CA LYS A 25 11.51 10.89 -53.98
C LYS A 25 10.80 9.86 -53.10
N LEU A 26 11.45 8.73 -52.84
CA LEU A 26 11.02 7.79 -51.81
C LEU A 26 11.80 8.08 -50.52
N VAL A 27 11.07 8.51 -49.50
CA VAL A 27 11.61 8.83 -48.18
C VAL A 27 11.45 7.63 -47.26
N ILE A 28 12.56 7.16 -46.68
CA ILE A 28 12.60 6.04 -45.76
C ILE A 28 12.98 6.57 -44.37
N VAL A 29 12.01 6.52 -43.46
CA VAL A 29 12.16 6.99 -42.07
C VAL A 29 12.40 5.82 -41.14
N GLY A 30 13.40 5.93 -40.25
CA GLY A 30 13.66 4.90 -39.24
C GLY A 30 15.07 4.95 -38.64
N LYS A 31 15.15 4.58 -37.37
CA LYS A 31 16.37 4.60 -36.53
C LYS A 31 17.53 3.70 -36.98
N ASP A 32 17.33 2.90 -38.01
CA ASP A 32 18.34 1.98 -38.53
C ASP A 32 19.38 2.64 -39.44
N PHE A 33 19.15 3.90 -39.78
CA PHE A 33 20.07 4.73 -40.55
C PHE A 33 20.50 5.94 -39.70
N LYS A 34 21.74 6.38 -39.88
CA LYS A 34 22.26 7.63 -39.33
C LYS A 34 22.84 8.48 -40.45
N ILE A 35 22.57 9.78 -40.43
CA ILE A 35 23.19 10.73 -41.35
C ILE A 35 24.49 11.24 -40.73
N GLY A 36 25.59 10.99 -41.42
CA GLY A 36 26.92 11.48 -41.04
C GLY A 36 27.06 12.98 -41.24
N TRP A 37 28.07 13.58 -40.59
CA TRP A 37 28.43 14.99 -40.76
C TRP A 37 28.79 15.36 -42.22
N ASP A 38 29.13 14.35 -43.03
CA ASP A 38 29.40 14.46 -44.47
C ASP A 38 28.14 14.26 -45.33
N ASN A 39 26.94 14.30 -44.73
CA ASN A 39 25.65 14.01 -45.34
C ASN A 39 25.54 12.61 -45.97
N LYS A 40 26.41 11.67 -45.59
CA LYS A 40 26.31 10.27 -46.05
C LYS A 40 25.45 9.44 -45.13
N VAL A 41 24.65 8.58 -45.73
CA VAL A 41 23.81 7.61 -45.03
C VAL A 41 24.69 6.48 -44.51
N LYS A 42 24.66 6.24 -43.19
CA LYS A 42 25.34 5.14 -42.53
C LYS A 42 24.32 4.11 -42.04
N PRO A 43 24.34 2.85 -42.53
CA PRO A 43 23.48 1.79 -42.01
C PRO A 43 24.00 1.35 -40.63
N LEU A 44 23.09 1.20 -39.67
CA LEU A 44 23.40 0.77 -38.30
C LEU A 44 23.14 -0.73 -38.07
N THR A 45 22.37 -1.37 -38.96
CA THR A 45 22.02 -2.79 -38.88
C THR A 45 22.39 -3.56 -40.16
N PRO A 46 22.56 -4.90 -40.11
CA PRO A 46 22.79 -5.72 -41.30
C PRO A 46 21.72 -5.53 -42.37
N GLN A 47 20.45 -5.49 -41.97
CA GLN A 47 19.32 -5.28 -42.87
C GLN A 47 19.36 -3.90 -43.53
N ALA A 48 19.75 -2.86 -42.80
CA ALA A 48 19.94 -1.53 -43.37
C ALA A 48 21.08 -1.49 -44.40
N ARG A 49 22.13 -2.29 -44.20
CA ARG A 49 23.24 -2.43 -45.15
C ARG A 49 22.77 -3.12 -46.43
N GLU A 50 22.03 -4.22 -46.31
CA GLU A 50 21.43 -4.92 -47.45
C GLU A 50 20.51 -4.01 -48.28
N LEU A 51 19.68 -3.21 -47.60
CA LEU A 51 18.81 -2.23 -48.27
C LEU A 51 19.60 -1.15 -49.01
N LEU A 52 20.72 -0.68 -48.44
CA LEU A 52 21.57 0.30 -49.10
C LEU A 52 22.23 -0.31 -50.35
N THR A 53 22.76 -1.53 -50.25
CA THR A 53 23.30 -2.26 -51.41
C THR A 53 22.25 -2.48 -52.49
N LEU A 54 21.05 -2.95 -52.13
CA LEU A 54 19.95 -3.14 -53.06
C LEU A 54 19.56 -1.82 -53.76
N SER A 55 19.61 -0.69 -53.05
CA SER A 55 19.32 0.61 -53.65
C SER A 55 20.35 1.04 -54.71
N GLU A 56 21.60 0.65 -54.54
CA GLU A 56 22.69 0.89 -55.50
C GLU A 56 22.53 -0.01 -56.73
N ASP A 57 22.25 -1.30 -56.53
CA ASP A 57 21.98 -2.26 -57.61
C ASP A 57 20.78 -1.85 -58.48
N LEU A 58 19.75 -1.30 -57.84
CA LEU A 58 18.56 -0.77 -58.53
C LEU A 58 18.77 0.62 -59.14
N LYS A 59 19.94 1.25 -58.93
CA LYS A 59 20.31 2.60 -59.40
C LYS A 59 19.36 3.70 -58.90
N LEU A 60 18.92 3.60 -57.64
CA LEU A 60 17.96 4.52 -57.01
C LEU A 60 18.61 5.61 -56.13
N LYS A 61 19.94 5.69 -56.10
CA LYS A 61 20.69 6.54 -55.16
C LYS A 61 20.24 8.01 -55.14
N HIS A 62 19.86 8.58 -56.28
CA HIS A 62 19.43 9.98 -56.38
C HIS A 62 17.92 10.20 -56.16
N SER A 63 17.15 9.12 -56.00
CA SER A 63 15.70 9.16 -55.78
C SER A 63 15.28 8.65 -54.39
N LEU A 64 16.21 8.13 -53.59
CA LEU A 64 15.96 7.74 -52.20
C LEU A 64 16.48 8.78 -51.22
N ILE A 65 15.71 9.02 -50.17
CA ILE A 65 16.11 9.82 -49.00
C ILE A 65 15.98 8.93 -47.77
N PHE A 66 17.09 8.68 -47.08
CA PHE A 66 17.07 8.09 -45.75
C PHE A 66 17.18 9.21 -44.73
N THR A 67 16.26 9.29 -43.77
CA THR A 67 16.26 10.38 -42.78
C THR A 67 16.98 9.97 -41.48
N GLY A 68 17.03 8.67 -41.19
CA GLY A 68 17.33 8.17 -39.86
C GLY A 68 16.11 8.29 -38.93
N GLU A 69 16.37 8.30 -37.63
CA GLU A 69 15.34 8.56 -36.62
C GLU A 69 14.83 10.00 -36.74
N VAL A 70 13.51 10.16 -36.72
CA VAL A 70 12.83 11.46 -36.77
C VAL A 70 11.94 11.53 -35.55
N ASP A 71 12.00 12.63 -34.81
CA ASP A 71 11.17 12.83 -33.63
C ASP A 71 9.70 13.13 -33.98
N ASP A 72 8.84 13.02 -32.98
CA ASP A 72 7.39 13.18 -33.11
C ASP A 72 6.96 14.59 -33.59
N ILE A 73 7.82 15.60 -33.43
CA ILE A 73 7.54 16.98 -33.83
C ILE A 73 7.80 17.17 -35.34
N HIS A 74 8.83 16.51 -35.88
CA HIS A 74 9.22 16.64 -37.27
C HIS A 74 8.56 15.62 -38.20
N LEU A 75 8.14 14.45 -37.69
CA LEU A 75 7.46 13.43 -38.50
C LEU A 75 6.22 13.95 -39.24
N PRO A 76 5.33 14.76 -38.63
CA PRO A 76 4.20 15.36 -39.34
C PRO A 76 4.62 16.22 -40.55
N ILE A 77 5.79 16.87 -40.50
CA ILE A 77 6.29 17.68 -41.63
C ILE A 77 6.57 16.77 -42.83
N ILE A 78 7.19 15.61 -42.60
CA ILE A 78 7.49 14.63 -43.65
C ILE A 78 6.18 14.09 -44.24
N LEU A 79 5.25 13.68 -43.37
CA LEU A 79 3.97 13.10 -43.82
C LEU A 79 3.11 14.11 -44.59
N ASN A 80 3.02 15.38 -44.15
CA ASN A 80 2.24 16.40 -44.85
C ASN A 80 2.79 16.76 -46.25
N ASN A 81 4.05 16.44 -46.54
CA ASN A 81 4.68 16.65 -47.85
C ASN A 81 4.74 15.38 -48.70
N ALA A 82 4.21 14.25 -48.20
CA ALA A 82 4.22 13.00 -48.93
C ALA A 82 3.00 12.88 -49.86
N GLU A 83 3.21 12.29 -51.05
CA GLU A 83 2.11 12.00 -51.98
C GLU A 83 1.29 10.77 -51.56
N ALA A 84 1.94 9.82 -50.89
CA ALA A 84 1.35 8.62 -50.33
C ALA A 84 2.27 8.04 -49.25
N LEU A 85 1.68 7.36 -48.27
CA LEU A 85 2.41 6.50 -47.34
C LEU A 85 2.34 5.05 -47.83
N ILE A 86 3.48 4.38 -47.90
CA ILE A 86 3.56 2.96 -48.25
C ILE A 86 3.97 2.17 -47.01
N HIS A 87 3.11 1.27 -46.56
CA HIS A 87 3.35 0.47 -45.36
C HIS A 87 3.00 -1.01 -45.61
N LEU A 88 3.96 -1.75 -46.17
CA LEU A 88 3.78 -3.14 -46.64
C LEU A 88 4.19 -4.20 -45.61
N SER A 89 4.01 -3.90 -44.32
CA SER A 89 4.44 -4.82 -43.26
C SER A 89 3.71 -6.16 -43.33
N GLU A 90 4.44 -7.28 -43.21
CA GLU A 90 3.85 -8.62 -43.17
C GLU A 90 3.12 -8.91 -41.85
N TYR A 91 3.56 -8.29 -40.75
CA TYR A 91 2.95 -8.37 -39.43
C TYR A 91 3.09 -7.03 -38.70
N GLU A 92 2.00 -6.61 -38.04
CA GLU A 92 1.93 -5.38 -37.25
C GLU A 92 1.01 -5.54 -36.03
N GLY A 93 1.38 -4.94 -34.91
CA GLY A 93 0.53 -4.96 -33.70
C GLY A 93 -0.74 -4.15 -33.92
N PHE A 94 -0.58 -2.83 -34.04
CA PHE A 94 -1.68 -1.89 -34.29
C PHE A 94 -1.44 -1.00 -35.53
N GLY A 95 -0.17 -0.72 -35.86
CA GLY A 95 0.20 0.03 -37.05
C GLY A 95 0.00 1.55 -36.95
N PHE A 96 0.54 2.17 -35.91
CA PHE A 96 0.48 3.63 -35.68
C PHE A 96 0.93 4.46 -36.90
N ALA A 97 2.00 4.05 -37.59
CA ALA A 97 2.50 4.75 -38.77
C ALA A 97 1.43 4.95 -39.85
N VAL A 98 0.53 3.97 -40.02
CA VAL A 98 -0.58 4.09 -40.97
C VAL A 98 -1.59 5.13 -40.51
N LEU A 99 -1.97 5.12 -39.23
CA LEU A 99 -2.88 6.12 -38.66
C LEU A 99 -2.29 7.53 -38.70
N GLU A 100 -0.97 7.67 -38.49
CA GLU A 100 -0.26 8.95 -38.63
C GLU A 100 -0.31 9.47 -40.07
N GLY A 101 -0.09 8.60 -41.06
CA GLY A 101 -0.28 8.95 -42.47
C GLY A 101 -1.73 9.34 -42.79
N MET A 102 -2.70 8.60 -42.27
CA MET A 102 -4.12 8.92 -42.44
C MET A 102 -4.48 10.28 -41.80
N ALA A 103 -3.95 10.57 -40.61
CA ALA A 103 -4.14 11.85 -39.93
C ALA A 103 -3.47 13.02 -40.67
N ALA A 104 -2.36 12.77 -41.36
CA ALA A 104 -1.70 13.71 -42.25
C ALA A 104 -2.43 13.92 -43.59
N LYS A 105 -3.60 13.27 -43.79
CA LYS A 105 -4.45 13.39 -44.99
C LYS A 105 -3.77 12.97 -46.28
N ILE A 106 -2.95 11.93 -46.21
CA ILE A 106 -2.31 11.31 -47.39
C ILE A 106 -2.90 9.90 -47.64
N PRO A 107 -2.97 9.46 -48.90
CA PRO A 107 -3.41 8.10 -49.21
C PRO A 107 -2.41 7.08 -48.66
N VAL A 108 -2.91 5.95 -48.15
CA VAL A 108 -2.09 4.86 -47.63
C VAL A 108 -2.18 3.65 -48.56
N ILE A 109 -1.01 3.13 -48.97
CA ILE A 109 -0.87 1.84 -49.64
C ILE A 109 -0.38 0.84 -48.59
N ALA A 110 -1.20 -0.14 -48.24
CA ALA A 110 -0.93 -1.07 -47.16
C ALA A 110 -1.02 -2.54 -47.60
N SER A 111 -0.34 -3.42 -46.87
CA SER A 111 -0.56 -4.86 -47.03
C SER A 111 -1.95 -5.26 -46.51
N ARG A 112 -2.63 -6.21 -47.17
CA ARG A 112 -3.89 -6.78 -46.65
C ARG A 112 -3.64 -7.87 -45.60
N ARG A 113 -2.87 -7.54 -44.56
CA ARG A 113 -2.43 -8.49 -43.51
C ARG A 113 -2.53 -7.87 -42.12
N SER A 114 -2.36 -8.71 -41.10
CA SER A 114 -2.42 -8.32 -39.68
C SER A 114 -3.73 -7.66 -39.29
N CYS A 115 -3.68 -6.66 -38.41
CA CYS A 115 -4.82 -5.85 -37.97
C CYS A 115 -5.37 -4.88 -39.04
N TYR A 116 -4.70 -4.71 -40.20
CA TYR A 116 -5.09 -3.68 -41.17
C TYR A 116 -6.47 -3.84 -41.83
N PRO A 117 -6.93 -5.04 -42.21
CA PRO A 117 -8.30 -5.18 -42.70
C PRO A 117 -9.36 -4.77 -41.65
N GLU A 118 -9.02 -4.93 -40.37
CA GLU A 118 -9.89 -4.61 -39.24
C GLU A 118 -9.86 -3.12 -38.89
N ILE A 119 -8.68 -2.48 -38.93
CA ILE A 119 -8.49 -1.08 -38.57
C ILE A 119 -8.80 -0.14 -39.74
N LEU A 120 -8.33 -0.47 -40.94
CA LEU A 120 -8.35 0.43 -42.10
C LEU A 120 -9.57 0.23 -42.99
N HIS A 121 -10.28 -0.90 -42.90
CA HIS A 121 -11.46 -1.22 -43.71
C HIS A 121 -11.26 -1.02 -45.23
N GLU A 122 -11.77 0.07 -45.82
CA GLU A 122 -11.58 0.45 -47.24
C GLU A 122 -10.79 1.76 -47.39
N ALA A 123 -10.17 2.24 -46.32
CA ALA A 123 -9.46 3.52 -46.25
C ALA A 123 -8.00 3.45 -46.72
N ALA A 124 -7.52 2.27 -47.10
CA ALA A 124 -6.20 2.07 -47.67
C ALA A 124 -6.31 1.33 -49.01
N TYR A 125 -5.36 1.59 -49.90
CA TYR A 125 -5.17 0.79 -51.09
C TYR A 125 -4.42 -0.49 -50.71
N PHE A 126 -5.14 -1.61 -50.70
CA PHE A 126 -4.58 -2.88 -50.29
C PHE A 126 -3.86 -3.61 -51.41
N VAL A 127 -2.63 -4.05 -51.14
CA VAL A 127 -1.83 -4.87 -52.06
C VAL A 127 -1.26 -6.10 -51.35
N ASP A 128 -0.96 -7.15 -52.12
CA ASP A 128 -0.16 -8.25 -51.59
C ASP A 128 1.31 -7.78 -51.50
N PRO A 129 1.91 -7.74 -50.29
CA PRO A 129 3.30 -7.31 -50.13
C PRO A 129 4.31 -8.14 -50.92
N LYS A 130 3.95 -9.35 -51.37
CA LYS A 130 4.82 -10.21 -52.17
C LYS A 130 4.75 -9.95 -53.68
N ASN A 131 3.81 -9.13 -54.14
CA ASN A 131 3.60 -8.86 -55.56
C ASN A 131 4.08 -7.44 -55.92
N THR A 132 5.34 -7.33 -56.36
CA THR A 132 5.97 -6.05 -56.72
C THR A 132 5.29 -5.33 -57.89
N GLU A 133 4.67 -6.06 -58.81
CA GLU A 133 3.94 -5.47 -59.95
C GLU A 133 2.68 -4.77 -59.45
N LYS A 134 1.89 -5.43 -58.58
CA LYS A 134 0.70 -4.85 -57.97
C LYS A 134 1.01 -3.68 -57.04
N ILE A 135 2.15 -3.72 -56.34
CA ILE A 135 2.63 -2.57 -55.56
C ILE A 135 2.90 -1.38 -56.48
N SER A 136 3.57 -1.60 -57.61
CA SER A 136 3.85 -0.55 -58.59
C SER A 136 2.57 0.01 -59.23
N GLU A 137 1.62 -0.86 -59.59
CA GLU A 137 0.31 -0.43 -60.11
C GLU A 137 -0.44 0.45 -59.10
N ALA A 138 -0.45 0.05 -57.82
CA ALA A 138 -1.10 0.82 -56.76
C ALA A 138 -0.44 2.20 -56.57
N MET A 139 0.90 2.26 -56.58
CA MET A 139 1.63 3.54 -56.54
C MET A 139 1.23 4.44 -57.72
N LEU A 140 1.18 3.92 -58.95
CA LEU A 140 0.78 4.70 -60.12
C LEU A 140 -0.67 5.19 -60.02
N GLN A 141 -1.60 4.33 -59.62
CA GLN A 141 -3.01 4.72 -59.49
C GLN A 141 -3.20 5.82 -58.44
N VAL A 142 -2.53 5.72 -57.30
CA VAL A 142 -2.60 6.76 -56.25
C VAL A 142 -2.00 8.09 -56.71
N LEU A 143 -0.96 8.06 -57.55
CA LEU A 143 -0.31 9.27 -58.09
C LEU A 143 -1.06 9.91 -59.27
N GLU A 144 -1.80 9.13 -60.07
CA GLU A 144 -2.42 9.60 -61.32
C GLU A 144 -3.94 9.82 -61.22
N ASP A 145 -4.64 9.02 -60.42
CA ASP A 145 -6.09 9.12 -60.25
C ASP A 145 -6.44 10.02 -59.06
N GLU A 146 -6.62 11.30 -59.37
CA GLU A 146 -7.05 12.32 -58.40
C GLU A 146 -8.38 12.00 -57.70
N LYS A 147 -9.29 11.28 -58.37
CA LYS A 147 -10.59 10.90 -57.78
C LYS A 147 -10.39 9.80 -56.74
N LEU A 148 -9.61 8.77 -57.08
CA LEU A 148 -9.23 7.70 -56.15
C LEU A 148 -8.47 8.27 -54.94
N LYS A 149 -7.50 9.15 -55.17
CA LYS A 149 -6.71 9.79 -54.11
C LYS A 149 -7.61 10.54 -53.11
N LYS A 150 -8.53 11.37 -53.61
CA LYS A 150 -9.48 12.11 -52.76
C LYS A 150 -10.42 11.19 -51.98
N ASP A 151 -10.88 10.08 -52.58
CA ASP A 151 -11.70 9.08 -51.90
C ASP A 151 -10.94 8.39 -50.76
N LEU A 152 -9.71 7.95 -51.03
CA LEU A 152 -8.84 7.33 -50.03
C LEU A 152 -8.53 8.29 -48.88
N ILE A 153 -8.17 9.55 -49.15
CA ILE A 153 -7.90 10.56 -48.11
C ILE A 153 -9.14 10.79 -47.25
N LYS A 154 -10.33 10.89 -47.85
CA LYS A 154 -11.58 11.08 -47.10
C LYS A 154 -11.83 9.92 -46.15
N LYS A 155 -11.73 8.68 -46.64
CA LYS A 155 -11.92 7.46 -45.82
C LYS A 155 -10.83 7.33 -44.75
N ALA A 156 -9.57 7.62 -45.10
CA ALA A 156 -8.43 7.62 -44.19
C ALA A 156 -8.63 8.60 -43.03
N THR A 157 -9.07 9.82 -43.32
CA THR A 157 -9.35 10.84 -42.29
C THR A 157 -10.42 10.35 -41.32
N GLN A 158 -11.49 9.72 -41.81
CA GLN A 158 -12.55 9.16 -40.96
C GLN A 158 -12.04 8.05 -40.03
N VAL A 159 -11.12 7.20 -40.52
CA VAL A 159 -10.46 6.18 -39.71
C VAL A 159 -9.53 6.83 -38.67
N ALA A 160 -8.68 7.78 -39.06
CA ALA A 160 -7.80 8.47 -38.11
C ALA A 160 -8.59 9.17 -36.99
N ASP A 161 -9.71 9.82 -37.32
CA ASP A 161 -10.58 10.49 -36.36
C ASP A 161 -11.24 9.52 -35.36
N SER A 162 -11.38 8.22 -35.69
CA SER A 162 -11.89 7.22 -34.75
C SER A 162 -10.85 6.74 -33.75
N TYR A 163 -9.55 6.90 -34.05
CA TYR A 163 -8.43 6.44 -33.23
C TYR A 163 -7.62 7.58 -32.60
N THR A 164 -8.30 8.45 -31.84
CA THR A 164 -7.62 9.52 -31.07
C THR A 164 -7.32 9.10 -29.63
N TRP A 165 -6.29 9.68 -29.03
CA TRP A 165 -5.96 9.46 -27.62
C TRP A 165 -7.11 9.81 -26.66
N ILE A 166 -7.90 10.83 -26.99
CA ILE A 166 -9.08 11.22 -26.20
C ILE A 166 -10.13 10.10 -26.21
N LYS A 167 -10.45 9.53 -27.38
CA LYS A 167 -11.39 8.42 -27.50
C LYS A 167 -10.88 7.17 -26.78
N CYS A 168 -9.61 6.83 -26.97
CA CYS A 168 -8.96 5.72 -26.26
C CYS A 168 -9.08 5.87 -24.73
N ALA A 169 -8.80 7.06 -24.20
CA ALA A 169 -8.92 7.34 -22.77
C ALA A 169 -10.38 7.20 -22.27
N GLN A 170 -11.34 7.73 -23.03
CA GLN A 170 -12.76 7.65 -22.68
C GLN A 170 -13.29 6.21 -22.68
N GLU A 171 -12.96 5.41 -23.68
CA GLU A 171 -13.37 4.01 -23.77
C GLU A 171 -12.70 3.15 -22.69
N THR A 172 -11.42 3.39 -22.42
CA THR A 172 -10.69 2.73 -21.32
C THR A 172 -11.33 3.07 -19.97
N LEU A 173 -11.64 4.34 -19.72
CA LEU A 173 -12.30 4.77 -18.49
C LEU A 173 -13.68 4.12 -18.33
N LYS A 174 -14.45 4.02 -19.42
CA LYS A 174 -15.75 3.32 -19.42
C LYS A 174 -15.59 1.86 -19.00
N LEU A 175 -14.59 1.14 -19.51
CA LEU A 175 -14.30 -0.23 -19.13
C LEU A 175 -13.87 -0.37 -17.66
N LEU A 176 -13.00 0.54 -17.18
CA LEU A 176 -12.57 0.57 -15.79
C LEU A 176 -13.77 0.79 -14.85
N ASN A 177 -14.65 1.74 -15.17
CA ASN A 177 -15.87 2.00 -14.40
C ASN A 177 -16.83 0.79 -14.37
N LEU A 178 -16.99 0.09 -15.50
CA LEU A 178 -17.77 -1.15 -15.56
C LEU A 178 -17.18 -2.25 -14.67
N THR A 179 -15.85 -2.28 -14.51
CA THR A 179 -15.14 -3.27 -13.71
C THR A 179 -15.26 -2.96 -12.22
N ILE A 180 -15.10 -1.70 -11.83
CA ILE A 180 -15.28 -1.24 -10.45
C ILE A 180 -16.71 -1.53 -9.95
N ASN A 181 -17.72 -1.27 -10.78
CA ASN A 181 -19.13 -1.53 -10.43
C ASN A 181 -19.48 -3.02 -10.31
N LYS A 182 -18.61 -3.93 -10.77
CA LYS A 182 -18.80 -5.38 -10.66
C LYS A 182 -18.15 -5.99 -9.42
N VAL A 183 -17.37 -5.22 -8.64
CA VAL A 183 -16.86 -5.72 -7.36
C VAL A 183 -18.02 -5.68 -6.35
N PRO A 184 -18.48 -6.84 -5.83
CA PRO A 184 -19.57 -6.87 -4.88
C PRO A 184 -19.18 -6.07 -3.63
N LYS A 185 -20.05 -5.14 -3.24
CA LYS A 185 -19.92 -4.41 -1.97
C LYS A 185 -20.42 -5.32 -0.85
N HIS A 186 -19.60 -5.48 0.17
CA HIS A 186 -19.93 -6.29 1.34
C HIS A 186 -20.30 -5.41 2.54
N ASN A 187 -21.18 -5.92 3.40
CA ASN A 187 -21.53 -5.30 4.67
C ASN A 187 -20.60 -5.85 5.75
N ILE A 188 -19.56 -5.09 6.08
CA ILE A 188 -18.53 -5.48 7.05
C ILE A 188 -18.76 -4.69 8.33
N SER A 189 -18.94 -5.41 9.44
CA SER A 189 -19.23 -4.77 10.73
C SER A 189 -18.16 -5.07 11.75
N TYR A 190 -17.84 -4.09 12.59
CA TYR A 190 -16.90 -4.26 13.70
C TYR A 190 -17.66 -4.18 15.02
N LEU A 191 -17.35 -5.07 15.95
CA LEU A 191 -17.85 -5.04 17.33
C LEU A 191 -16.66 -4.89 18.27
N ILE A 192 -16.58 -3.75 18.96
CA ILE A 192 -15.44 -3.39 19.82
C ILE A 192 -15.91 -2.58 21.03
N THR A 193 -15.26 -2.73 22.18
CA THR A 193 -15.70 -2.04 23.42
C THR A 193 -15.52 -0.52 23.34
N ASN A 194 -14.35 -0.06 22.91
CA ASN A 194 -14.08 1.35 22.65
C ASN A 194 -13.65 1.51 21.19
N PHE A 195 -13.79 2.71 20.64
CA PHE A 195 -13.37 3.02 19.28
C PHE A 195 -13.00 4.50 19.18
N HIS A 196 -12.56 4.94 18.01
CA HIS A 196 -12.34 6.35 17.68
C HIS A 196 -13.43 7.26 18.29
N PRO A 197 -13.10 8.40 18.93
CA PRO A 197 -11.76 9.00 19.05
C PRO A 197 -10.89 8.43 20.17
N ILE A 198 -11.37 7.45 20.95
CA ILE A 198 -10.60 6.81 22.01
C ILE A 198 -9.46 6.02 21.38
N LYS A 199 -8.24 6.24 21.88
CA LYS A 199 -7.02 5.62 21.34
C LYS A 199 -6.51 4.51 22.25
N GLY A 200 -6.12 3.41 21.61
CA GLY A 200 -5.43 2.27 22.16
C GLY A 200 -5.03 1.33 21.02
N GLY A 201 -4.22 0.31 21.29
CA GLY A 201 -3.71 -0.59 20.24
C GLY A 201 -4.84 -1.32 19.49
N ALA A 202 -5.85 -1.79 20.22
CA ALA A 202 -7.00 -2.50 19.65
C ALA A 202 -7.89 -1.56 18.82
N GLU A 203 -8.13 -0.35 19.34
CA GLU A 203 -8.94 0.69 18.73
C GLU A 203 -8.29 1.22 17.44
N GLN A 204 -6.98 1.45 17.45
CA GLN A 204 -6.22 1.87 16.27
C GLN A 204 -6.23 0.78 15.20
N ASN A 205 -5.97 -0.47 15.56
CA ASN A 205 -6.03 -1.58 14.61
C ASN A 205 -7.41 -1.70 13.96
N ALA A 206 -8.49 -1.63 14.76
CA ALA A 206 -9.85 -1.64 14.24
C ALA A 206 -10.13 -0.47 13.30
N LEU A 207 -9.68 0.73 13.67
CA LEU A 207 -9.88 1.94 12.86
C LEU A 207 -9.19 1.84 11.50
N MET A 208 -7.93 1.42 11.46
CA MET A 208 -7.18 1.31 10.22
C MET A 208 -7.79 0.27 9.27
N LEU A 209 -8.18 -0.90 9.77
CA LEU A 209 -8.86 -1.91 8.96
C LEU A 209 -10.23 -1.41 8.46
N ALA A 210 -11.01 -0.75 9.33
CA ALA A 210 -12.31 -0.20 8.94
C ALA A 210 -12.19 0.89 7.86
N LEU A 211 -11.17 1.75 7.94
CA LEU A 211 -10.91 2.78 6.92
C LEU A 211 -10.56 2.14 5.57
N LYS A 212 -9.68 1.13 5.56
CA LYS A 212 -9.32 0.41 4.34
C LYS A 212 -10.49 -0.34 3.70
N GLU A 213 -11.39 -0.91 4.50
CA GLU A 213 -12.62 -1.52 4.00
C GLU A 213 -13.57 -0.47 3.38
N ALA A 214 -13.70 0.71 4.00
CA ALA A 214 -14.50 1.79 3.45
C ALA A 214 -13.89 2.35 2.15
N GLU A 215 -12.56 2.52 2.09
CA GLU A 215 -11.80 2.87 0.88
C GLU A 215 -11.99 1.85 -0.24
N ALA A 216 -12.10 0.55 0.10
CA ALA A 216 -12.40 -0.53 -0.84
C ALA A 216 -13.86 -0.55 -1.33
N GLY A 217 -14.70 0.38 -0.85
CA GLY A 217 -16.09 0.54 -1.27
C GLY A 217 -17.10 -0.33 -0.52
N ASN A 218 -16.68 -1.02 0.54
CA ASN A 218 -17.56 -1.82 1.40
C ASN A 218 -18.39 -0.93 2.34
N ASN A 219 -19.55 -1.43 2.75
CA ASN A 219 -20.39 -0.76 3.74
C ASN A 219 -19.87 -1.11 5.14
N VAL A 220 -19.18 -0.17 5.78
CA VAL A 220 -18.54 -0.40 7.08
C VAL A 220 -19.37 0.17 8.23
N LYS A 221 -19.66 -0.68 9.22
CA LYS A 221 -20.42 -0.30 10.43
C LYS A 221 -19.71 -0.70 11.71
N ILE A 222 -19.61 0.21 12.68
CA ILE A 222 -18.98 -0.05 13.97
C ILE A 222 -20.06 -0.05 15.06
N PHE A 223 -20.03 -1.06 15.93
CA PHE A 223 -20.81 -1.12 17.17
C PHE A 223 -19.84 -1.00 18.34
N THR A 224 -20.00 0.05 19.16
CA THR A 224 -19.07 0.37 20.24
C THR A 224 -19.74 1.04 21.44
N SER A 225 -19.03 1.17 22.56
CA SER A 225 -19.47 2.02 23.67
C SER A 225 -19.27 3.51 23.38
N ASN A 226 -20.06 4.36 24.02
CA ASN A 226 -19.72 5.77 24.22
C ASN A 226 -18.72 5.99 25.38
N SER A 227 -18.29 4.93 26.06
CA SER A 227 -17.33 4.96 27.18
C SER A 227 -17.73 5.89 28.33
N ASN A 228 -19.04 6.10 28.51
CA ASN A 228 -19.61 7.09 29.43
C ASN A 228 -19.13 8.54 29.18
N ASN A 229 -18.55 8.82 28.02
CA ASN A 229 -18.30 10.17 27.56
C ASN A 229 -19.59 10.73 26.94
N LYS A 230 -20.19 11.71 27.62
CA LYS A 230 -21.45 12.35 27.20
C LYS A 230 -21.30 13.23 25.96
N GLU A 231 -20.08 13.59 25.58
CA GLU A 231 -19.80 14.42 24.41
C GLU A 231 -19.82 13.60 23.11
N LEU A 232 -19.69 12.27 23.20
CA LEU A 232 -19.75 11.40 22.02
C LEU A 232 -21.19 11.19 21.55
N THR A 233 -21.42 11.44 20.27
CA THR A 233 -22.71 11.24 19.61
C THR A 233 -23.08 9.76 19.57
N SER A 234 -24.37 9.45 19.64
CA SER A 234 -24.85 8.05 19.57
C SER A 234 -24.67 7.43 18.19
N LYS A 235 -24.65 8.25 17.14
CA LYS A 235 -24.36 7.86 15.76
C LYS A 235 -23.58 8.94 15.04
N GLU A 236 -22.59 8.55 14.26
CA GLU A 236 -21.86 9.45 13.36
C GLU A 236 -21.32 8.71 12.13
N ILE A 237 -20.98 9.48 11.10
CA ILE A 237 -20.25 8.99 9.93
C ILE A 237 -18.85 9.60 9.97
N PHE A 238 -17.83 8.75 10.01
CA PHE A 238 -16.43 9.15 10.02
C PHE A 238 -15.71 8.51 8.83
N ASN A 239 -15.27 9.31 7.85
CA ASN A 239 -14.56 8.82 6.64
C ASN A 239 -15.25 7.62 5.96
N GLY A 240 -16.57 7.69 5.77
CA GLY A 240 -17.36 6.62 5.15
C GLY A 240 -17.72 5.44 6.07
N ILE A 241 -17.32 5.48 7.35
CA ILE A 241 -17.65 4.47 8.35
C ILE A 241 -18.84 4.95 9.20
N GLU A 242 -19.90 4.14 9.31
CA GLU A 242 -21.00 4.40 10.24
C GLU A 242 -20.63 3.91 11.64
N ILE A 243 -20.55 4.80 12.63
CA ILE A 243 -20.23 4.44 14.02
C ILE A 243 -21.46 4.58 14.90
N ASN A 244 -21.87 3.47 15.54
CA ASN A 244 -22.99 3.40 16.46
C ASN A 244 -22.51 3.16 17.89
N ARG A 245 -22.81 4.10 18.79
CA ARG A 245 -22.35 4.12 20.19
C ARG A 245 -23.47 3.82 21.17
N PHE A 246 -23.16 2.99 22.16
CA PHE A 246 -24.13 2.53 23.15
C PHE A 246 -23.67 2.78 24.58
N ASN A 247 -24.63 3.19 25.42
CA ASN A 247 -24.42 3.40 26.85
C ASN A 247 -24.10 2.08 27.56
N LYS A 248 -23.05 2.09 28.38
CA LYS A 248 -22.74 1.01 29.32
C LYS A 248 -23.35 1.33 30.68
N ILE A 249 -24.13 0.42 31.25
CA ILE A 249 -24.83 0.69 32.53
C ILE A 249 -23.98 0.36 33.76
N ASN A 250 -23.01 -0.55 33.64
CA ASN A 250 -22.18 -0.99 34.76
C ASN A 250 -20.70 -0.56 34.63
N LYS A 251 -19.97 -0.60 35.75
CA LYS A 251 -18.54 -0.23 35.80
C LYS A 251 -17.60 -1.36 35.35
N SER A 252 -18.10 -2.59 35.21
CA SER A 252 -17.27 -3.72 34.78
C SER A 252 -16.77 -3.53 33.35
N TYR A 253 -15.52 -3.92 33.10
CA TYR A 253 -14.94 -3.92 31.76
C TYR A 253 -15.39 -5.17 30.99
N TYR A 254 -15.06 -6.36 31.49
CA TYR A 254 -15.41 -7.64 30.84
C TYR A 254 -16.89 -8.03 30.96
N LEU A 255 -17.58 -7.55 32.00
CA LEU A 255 -19.03 -7.80 32.17
C LEU A 255 -19.88 -6.61 31.74
N GLY A 256 -19.34 -5.75 30.86
CA GLY A 256 -20.04 -4.56 30.35
C GLY A 256 -21.44 -4.92 29.82
N PHE A 257 -22.49 -4.24 30.30
CA PHE A 257 -23.87 -4.47 29.87
C PHE A 257 -24.40 -3.28 29.04
N TYR A 258 -24.85 -3.57 27.81
CA TYR A 258 -25.24 -2.59 26.79
C TYR A 258 -26.64 -2.89 26.24
N PRO A 259 -27.73 -2.60 26.98
CA PRO A 259 -29.07 -3.01 26.55
C PRO A 259 -29.50 -2.36 25.23
N GLY A 260 -29.10 -1.11 25.00
CA GLY A 260 -29.38 -0.39 23.76
C GLY A 260 -28.76 -1.01 22.50
N LEU A 261 -27.75 -1.88 22.65
CA LEU A 261 -27.11 -2.57 21.53
C LEU A 261 -27.98 -3.71 20.97
N PHE A 262 -28.85 -4.33 21.78
CA PHE A 262 -29.55 -5.56 21.44
C PHE A 262 -30.31 -5.48 20.12
N TRP A 263 -31.32 -4.62 20.03
CA TRP A 263 -32.17 -4.53 18.83
C TRP A 263 -31.42 -4.01 17.59
N PRO A 264 -30.60 -2.95 17.67
CA PRO A 264 -29.82 -2.48 16.53
C PRO A 264 -28.87 -3.55 16.00
N PHE A 265 -28.19 -4.30 16.88
CA PHE A 265 -27.26 -5.35 16.47
C PHE A 265 -27.96 -6.56 15.87
N ILE A 266 -29.04 -7.05 16.52
CA ILE A 266 -29.78 -8.22 16.04
C ILE A 266 -30.50 -7.97 14.71
N LYS A 267 -31.00 -6.76 14.43
CA LYS A 267 -31.64 -6.42 13.15
C LYS A 267 -30.67 -6.10 12.01
N HIS A 268 -29.42 -5.73 12.33
CA HIS A 268 -28.42 -5.31 11.34
C HIS A 268 -28.03 -6.42 10.36
N LYS A 269 -27.90 -6.14 9.06
CA LYS A 269 -27.43 -7.13 8.08
C LYS A 269 -25.92 -6.97 7.88
N ALA A 270 -25.19 -8.05 8.06
CA ALA A 270 -23.75 -8.11 7.86
C ALA A 270 -23.38 -9.40 7.12
N ASP A 271 -22.40 -9.32 6.24
CA ASP A 271 -21.78 -10.49 5.60
C ASP A 271 -20.64 -11.00 6.49
N ILE A 272 -19.89 -10.07 7.10
CA ILE A 272 -18.83 -10.33 8.06
C ILE A 272 -19.01 -9.48 9.32
N ILE A 273 -18.83 -10.08 10.50
CA ILE A 273 -18.63 -9.36 11.76
C ILE A 273 -17.21 -9.61 12.27
N HIS A 274 -16.41 -8.55 12.36
CA HIS A 274 -15.09 -8.57 12.99
C HIS A 274 -15.16 -8.08 14.43
N VAL A 275 -14.93 -8.99 15.37
CA VAL A 275 -14.95 -8.72 16.80
C VAL A 275 -13.54 -8.39 17.27
N HIS A 276 -13.36 -7.26 17.94
CA HIS A 276 -12.09 -6.87 18.57
C HIS A 276 -12.20 -7.03 20.08
N GLY A 277 -11.33 -7.86 20.65
CA GLY A 277 -11.42 -8.35 22.02
C GLY A 277 -12.25 -9.62 22.12
N PHE A 278 -12.16 -10.32 23.25
CA PHE A 278 -12.97 -11.51 23.52
C PHE A 278 -13.22 -11.70 25.02
N GLY A 279 -14.26 -12.47 25.37
CA GLY A 279 -14.64 -12.69 26.77
C GLY A 279 -15.51 -11.57 27.36
N PHE A 280 -16.16 -10.78 26.49
CA PHE A 280 -17.18 -9.82 26.87
C PHE A 280 -18.54 -10.51 26.80
N LEU A 281 -19.03 -11.05 27.94
CA LEU A 281 -20.20 -11.95 27.95
C LEU A 281 -21.42 -11.41 27.21
N TRP A 282 -21.67 -10.09 27.28
CA TRP A 282 -22.78 -9.47 26.56
C TRP A 282 -22.59 -9.52 25.04
N HIS A 283 -21.38 -9.24 24.55
CA HIS A 283 -21.06 -9.34 23.13
C HIS A 283 -21.13 -10.79 22.66
N ASP A 284 -20.55 -11.73 23.41
CA ASP A 284 -20.56 -13.16 23.09
C ASP A 284 -22.00 -13.71 23.00
N PHE A 285 -22.87 -13.30 23.92
CA PHE A 285 -24.30 -13.63 23.89
C PHE A 285 -25.01 -13.09 22.65
N LEU A 286 -24.79 -11.83 22.29
CA LEU A 286 -25.37 -11.23 21.10
C LEU A 286 -24.88 -11.92 19.82
N LEU A 287 -23.60 -12.27 19.75
CA LEU A 287 -23.01 -13.00 18.63
C LEU A 287 -23.62 -14.40 18.50
N LEU A 288 -23.86 -15.10 19.62
CA LEU A 288 -24.53 -16.39 19.62
C LEU A 288 -25.94 -16.30 19.03
N ILE A 289 -26.76 -15.36 19.52
CA ILE A 289 -28.11 -15.14 18.96
C ILE A 289 -28.01 -14.82 17.47
N LYS A 290 -27.08 -13.94 17.08
CA LYS A 290 -26.89 -13.55 15.69
C LYS A 290 -26.54 -14.74 14.79
N LYS A 291 -25.67 -15.63 15.27
CA LYS A 291 -25.24 -16.85 14.57
C LYS A 291 -26.36 -17.88 14.47
N ILE A 292 -27.24 -17.97 15.46
CA ILE A 292 -28.44 -18.81 15.41
C ILE A 292 -29.43 -18.28 14.36
N ILE A 293 -29.65 -16.95 14.32
CA ILE A 293 -30.55 -16.31 13.34
C ILE A 293 -29.99 -16.40 11.91
N ASN A 294 -28.67 -16.28 11.75
CA ASN A 294 -27.99 -16.40 10.46
C ASN A 294 -26.79 -17.36 10.56
N PRO A 295 -27.01 -18.68 10.33
CA PRO A 295 -25.95 -19.67 10.38
C PRO A 295 -24.80 -19.42 9.39
N HIS A 296 -25.09 -18.77 8.26
CA HIS A 296 -24.12 -18.45 7.20
C HIS A 296 -23.23 -17.24 7.52
N LEU A 297 -23.59 -16.44 8.53
CA LEU A 297 -22.82 -15.28 8.96
C LEU A 297 -21.37 -15.67 9.29
N LYS A 298 -20.41 -14.94 8.71
CA LYS A 298 -19.00 -15.14 9.02
C LYS A 298 -18.60 -14.19 10.15
N ILE A 299 -18.01 -14.76 11.20
CA ILE A 299 -17.55 -13.97 12.35
C ILE A 299 -16.06 -14.21 12.49
N ILE A 300 -15.27 -13.15 12.57
CA ILE A 300 -13.83 -13.20 12.82
C ILE A 300 -13.51 -12.49 14.12
N ASN A 301 -12.45 -12.92 14.81
CA ASN A 301 -12.04 -12.32 16.08
C ASN A 301 -10.57 -11.88 16.03
N THR A 302 -10.27 -10.69 16.53
CA THR A 302 -8.92 -10.31 16.95
C THR A 302 -8.91 -10.17 18.49
N PRO A 303 -8.28 -11.09 19.23
CA PRO A 303 -8.35 -11.13 20.70
C PRO A 303 -7.76 -9.93 21.46
N HIS A 304 -6.69 -9.31 20.94
CA HIS A 304 -5.90 -8.23 21.57
C HIS A 304 -5.23 -8.53 22.92
N GLY A 305 -5.32 -9.76 23.43
CA GLY A 305 -4.59 -10.22 24.61
C GLY A 305 -5.40 -11.15 25.53
N PRO A 306 -4.79 -11.84 26.49
CA PRO A 306 -5.47 -12.82 27.32
C PRO A 306 -6.56 -12.24 28.21
N PHE A 307 -7.63 -13.01 28.41
CA PHE A 307 -8.57 -12.77 29.50
C PHE A 307 -7.86 -12.97 30.86
N MET A 308 -7.81 -11.93 31.69
CA MET A 308 -7.23 -11.98 33.05
C MET A 308 -5.75 -12.41 33.08
N ALA A 309 -4.89 -11.60 32.46
CA ALA A 309 -3.43 -11.80 32.47
C ALA A 309 -2.74 -11.29 33.75
N HIS A 310 -3.42 -10.58 34.66
CA HIS A 310 -2.76 -9.81 35.73
C HIS A 310 -3.31 -10.07 37.13
N GLY A 311 -2.43 -10.54 38.03
CA GLY A 311 -2.61 -10.53 39.49
C GLY A 311 -2.43 -11.89 40.18
N GLN A 312 -1.93 -11.87 41.41
CA GLN A 312 -2.06 -13.01 42.33
C GLN A 312 -3.55 -13.20 42.63
N TYR A 313 -4.15 -14.25 42.08
CA TYR A 313 -5.56 -14.54 42.25
C TYR A 313 -5.80 -15.36 43.53
N SER A 314 -6.79 -14.95 44.32
CA SER A 314 -7.37 -15.83 45.35
C SER A 314 -7.93 -17.10 44.70
N LEU A 315 -8.04 -18.19 45.47
CA LEU A 315 -8.52 -19.49 44.97
C LEU A 315 -9.86 -19.38 44.23
N ALA A 316 -10.78 -18.55 44.74
CA ALA A 316 -12.07 -18.26 44.11
C ALA A 316 -11.95 -17.58 42.73
N LYS A 317 -11.00 -16.65 42.56
CA LYS A 317 -10.74 -16.00 41.26
C LYS A 317 -10.09 -16.96 40.25
N LYS A 318 -9.26 -17.91 40.72
CA LYS A 318 -8.73 -19.00 39.86
C LYS A 318 -9.84 -19.92 39.35
N LEU A 319 -10.77 -20.30 40.23
CA LEU A 319 -11.93 -21.12 39.86
C LEU A 319 -12.82 -20.39 38.84
N LEU A 320 -13.14 -19.10 39.10
CA LEU A 320 -13.89 -18.26 38.17
C LEU A 320 -13.18 -18.18 36.81
N LYS A 321 -11.87 -17.92 36.80
CA LYS A 321 -11.07 -17.89 35.57
C LYS A 321 -11.21 -19.21 34.79
N SER A 322 -11.11 -20.36 35.44
CA SER A 322 -11.25 -21.67 34.79
C SER A 322 -12.62 -21.85 34.12
N VAL A 323 -13.70 -21.46 34.79
CA VAL A 323 -15.07 -21.55 34.23
C VAL A 323 -15.22 -20.61 33.04
N PHE A 324 -14.74 -19.37 33.15
CA PHE A 324 -14.77 -18.39 32.06
C PHE A 324 -13.93 -18.85 30.86
N THR A 325 -12.73 -19.38 31.08
CA THR A 325 -11.87 -19.92 30.01
C THR A 325 -12.54 -21.10 29.30
N PHE A 326 -13.22 -21.99 30.04
CA PHE A 326 -13.97 -23.10 29.44
C PHE A 326 -15.13 -22.60 28.55
N ILE A 327 -15.90 -21.64 29.05
CA ILE A 327 -16.98 -21.01 28.29
C ILE A 327 -16.43 -20.31 27.03
N GLN A 328 -15.35 -19.54 27.18
CA GLN A 328 -14.67 -18.87 26.06
C GLN A 328 -14.17 -19.86 25.02
N LYS A 329 -13.61 -21.00 25.44
CA LYS A 329 -13.17 -22.07 24.53
C LYS A 329 -14.31 -22.59 23.66
N ILE A 330 -15.50 -22.78 24.23
CA ILE A 330 -16.69 -23.20 23.49
C ILE A 330 -17.11 -22.11 22.50
N TYR A 331 -17.24 -20.86 22.94
CA TYR A 331 -17.62 -19.75 22.07
C TYR A 331 -16.62 -19.52 20.94
N LEU A 332 -15.32 -19.58 21.26
CA LEU A 332 -14.24 -19.37 20.31
C LEU A 332 -14.27 -20.42 19.18
N ASN A 333 -14.54 -21.68 19.52
CA ASN A 333 -14.63 -22.75 18.53
C ASN A 333 -15.94 -22.75 17.75
N PHE A 334 -17.06 -22.35 18.36
CA PHE A 334 -18.38 -22.40 17.73
C PHE A 334 -18.71 -21.16 16.90
N LEU A 335 -18.45 -19.95 17.42
CA LEU A 335 -18.90 -18.70 16.80
C LEU A 335 -18.00 -18.26 15.65
N TYR A 336 -16.69 -18.38 15.82
CA TYR A 336 -15.74 -17.72 14.93
C TYR A 336 -15.29 -18.64 13.80
N SER A 337 -15.39 -18.12 12.59
CA SER A 337 -14.87 -18.73 11.38
C SER A 337 -13.35 -18.69 11.34
N LYS A 338 -12.76 -17.56 11.75
CA LYS A 338 -11.31 -17.35 11.89
C LYS A 338 -10.99 -16.54 13.14
N VAL A 339 -9.81 -16.77 13.70
CA VAL A 339 -9.24 -16.00 14.81
C VAL A 339 -7.89 -15.45 14.37
N ILE A 340 -7.78 -14.13 14.37
CA ILE A 340 -6.59 -13.38 14.01
C ILE A 340 -5.66 -13.37 15.22
N ALA A 341 -4.43 -13.84 15.02
CA ALA A 341 -3.31 -13.67 15.93
C ALA A 341 -2.38 -12.57 15.39
N VAL A 342 -1.95 -11.66 16.25
CA VAL A 342 -1.08 -10.53 15.85
C VAL A 342 0.40 -10.92 15.79
N ASN A 343 0.77 -12.08 16.32
CA ASN A 343 2.10 -12.65 16.23
C ASN A 343 2.05 -14.21 16.35
N PRO A 344 3.12 -14.94 15.97
CA PRO A 344 3.18 -16.41 16.04
C PRO A 344 3.07 -16.99 17.45
N SER A 345 3.65 -16.35 18.46
CA SER A 345 3.56 -16.78 19.86
C SER A 345 2.11 -16.72 20.37
N GLN A 346 1.38 -15.67 20.03
CA GLN A 346 -0.04 -15.55 20.33
C GLN A 346 -0.86 -16.62 19.59
N ALA A 347 -0.54 -16.94 18.33
CA ALA A 347 -1.20 -18.02 17.60
C ALA A 347 -1.03 -19.37 18.32
N ASN A 348 0.18 -19.67 18.78
CA ASN A 348 0.47 -20.88 19.56
C ASN A 348 -0.25 -20.89 20.90
N TRP A 349 -0.29 -19.75 21.60
CA TRP A 349 -0.99 -19.60 22.87
C TRP A 349 -2.51 -19.81 22.72
N ILE A 350 -3.13 -19.20 21.70
CA ILE A 350 -4.56 -19.39 21.38
C ILE A 350 -4.86 -20.86 21.12
N HIS A 351 -4.00 -21.55 20.34
CA HIS A 351 -4.17 -22.97 20.06
C HIS A 351 -4.06 -23.83 21.33
N LYS A 352 -3.03 -23.60 22.16
CA LYS A 352 -2.76 -24.43 23.35
C LYS A 352 -3.77 -24.19 24.47
N GLU A 353 -4.06 -22.94 24.81
CA GLU A 353 -4.91 -22.60 25.95
C GLU A 353 -6.40 -22.73 25.63
N TYR A 354 -6.82 -22.32 24.44
CA TYR A 354 -8.23 -22.33 24.05
C TYR A 354 -8.59 -23.49 23.13
N GLY A 355 -7.63 -24.32 22.70
CA GLY A 355 -7.90 -25.47 21.85
C GLY A 355 -8.51 -25.09 20.49
N ILE A 356 -8.25 -23.88 19.98
CA ILE A 356 -8.72 -23.47 18.65
C ILE A 356 -7.91 -24.21 17.59
N SER A 357 -8.58 -24.80 16.62
CA SER A 357 -7.90 -25.53 15.55
C SER A 357 -6.98 -24.61 14.72
N LYS A 358 -5.82 -25.12 14.31
CA LYS A 358 -4.79 -24.33 13.60
C LYS A 358 -5.30 -23.74 12.29
N ASP A 359 -6.20 -24.43 11.58
CA ASP A 359 -6.82 -23.93 10.35
C ASP A 359 -7.70 -22.69 10.57
N LYS A 360 -8.23 -22.50 11.78
CA LYS A 360 -9.00 -21.30 12.13
C LYS A 360 -8.12 -20.13 12.52
N ILE A 361 -6.86 -20.36 12.90
CA ILE A 361 -5.96 -19.30 13.33
C ILE A 361 -5.24 -18.73 12.12
N VAL A 362 -5.30 -17.42 11.96
CA VAL A 362 -4.65 -16.68 10.88
C VAL A 362 -3.75 -15.61 11.48
N LEU A 363 -2.62 -15.33 10.85
CA LEU A 363 -1.69 -14.30 11.30
C LEU A 363 -1.97 -12.99 10.58
N VAL A 364 -2.38 -11.96 11.33
CA VAL A 364 -2.50 -10.59 10.82
C VAL A 364 -1.93 -9.68 11.90
N PRO A 365 -0.71 -9.13 11.73
CA PRO A 365 -0.13 -8.23 12.72
C PRO A 365 -0.92 -6.91 12.80
N ASN A 366 -0.71 -6.14 13.87
CA ASN A 366 -1.25 -4.78 13.88
C ASN A 366 -0.48 -3.92 12.88
N ALA A 367 -1.19 -2.97 12.27
CA ALA A 367 -0.61 -2.07 11.29
C ALA A 367 -0.25 -0.70 11.89
N ILE A 368 0.47 0.11 11.11
CA ILE A 368 0.59 1.55 11.26
C ILE A 368 0.18 2.25 9.95
N ALA A 369 -0.27 3.50 10.03
CA ALA A 369 -0.60 4.28 8.84
C ALA A 369 0.62 4.44 7.92
N ASP A 370 0.42 4.37 6.60
CA ASP A 370 1.52 4.48 5.63
C ASP A 370 2.23 5.83 5.71
N ASP A 371 1.45 6.88 6.01
CA ASP A 371 1.84 8.28 6.18
C ASP A 371 2.01 8.69 7.64
N TYR A 372 2.29 7.74 8.55
CA TYR A 372 2.48 8.04 9.98
C TYR A 372 3.57 9.10 10.25
N ASP A 373 4.57 9.20 9.36
CA ASP A 373 5.65 10.18 9.36
C ASP A 373 5.25 11.56 8.81
N LYS A 374 4.05 11.70 8.24
CA LYS A 374 3.46 12.98 7.85
C LYS A 374 2.59 13.51 8.98
N PHE A 375 3.17 14.34 9.83
CA PHE A 375 2.46 14.96 10.95
C PHE A 375 2.89 16.41 11.14
N ILE A 376 2.09 17.15 11.90
CA ILE A 376 2.41 18.54 12.28
C ILE A 376 3.19 18.47 13.58
N GLU A 377 4.44 18.95 13.54
CA GLU A 377 5.26 19.03 14.75
C GLU A 377 4.67 20.02 15.77
N ASP A 378 4.71 19.62 17.04
CA ASP A 378 4.32 20.45 18.17
C ASP A 378 5.47 21.41 18.52
N LYS A 379 5.39 22.63 17.98
CA LYS A 379 6.44 23.65 18.11
C LYS A 379 6.66 24.09 19.55
N ASP A 380 5.58 24.22 20.32
CA ASP A 380 5.65 24.61 21.74
C ASP A 380 6.39 23.52 22.54
N LEU A 381 6.11 22.25 22.24
CA LEU A 381 6.82 21.14 22.85
C LEU A 381 8.30 21.08 22.44
N ILE A 382 8.63 21.36 21.18
CA ILE A 382 10.03 21.46 20.72
C ILE A 382 10.78 22.55 21.50
N GLU A 383 10.17 23.73 21.69
CA GLU A 383 10.76 24.83 22.43
C GLU A 383 10.94 24.50 23.92
N GLN A 384 10.00 23.77 24.53
CA GLN A 384 10.11 23.28 25.90
C GLN A 384 11.24 22.24 26.05
N ILE A 385 11.37 21.32 25.08
CA ILE A 385 12.37 20.25 25.12
C ILE A 385 13.77 20.79 24.83
N LYS A 386 13.94 21.74 23.89
CA LYS A 386 15.24 22.23 23.40
C LYS A 386 16.19 21.09 22.98
N PRO A 387 15.86 20.35 21.89
CA PRO A 387 16.50 19.08 21.56
C PRO A 387 17.93 19.18 21.01
N GLU A 388 18.35 20.33 20.48
CA GLU A 388 19.60 20.51 19.70
C GLU A 388 20.89 20.04 20.38
N ARG A 389 20.88 19.87 21.72
CA ARG A 389 22.03 19.40 22.50
C ARG A 389 21.72 18.19 23.37
N LYS A 390 20.60 17.49 23.12
CA LYS A 390 20.13 16.38 23.95
C LYS A 390 20.25 15.05 23.23
N PHE A 391 20.61 14.01 23.98
CA PHE A 391 20.41 12.64 23.55
C PHE A 391 19.11 12.15 24.19
N ILE A 392 18.07 11.96 23.38
CA ILE A 392 16.71 11.74 23.87
C ILE A 392 16.39 10.25 23.85
N ILE A 393 15.98 9.74 25.01
CA ILE A 393 15.34 8.44 25.17
C ILE A 393 13.84 8.70 25.37
N SER A 394 12.98 7.97 24.66
CA SER A 394 11.53 8.05 24.85
C SER A 394 10.91 6.75 25.32
N PHE A 395 9.79 6.91 26.02
CA PHE A 395 8.91 5.82 26.45
C PHE A 395 7.47 6.20 26.16
N ILE A 396 6.67 5.24 25.70
CA ILE A 396 5.22 5.38 25.50
C ILE A 396 4.52 4.25 26.24
N GLY A 397 3.64 4.61 27.16
CA GLY A 397 2.80 3.65 27.86
C GLY A 397 1.99 4.28 28.99
N ARG A 398 0.87 3.65 29.34
CA ARG A 398 0.10 4.04 30.52
C ARG A 398 0.99 3.94 31.77
N TYR A 399 0.85 4.88 32.71
CA TYR A 399 1.63 4.90 33.95
C TYR A 399 1.19 3.82 34.95
N GLU A 400 1.50 2.57 34.61
CA GLU A 400 1.20 1.36 35.38
C GLU A 400 2.50 0.61 35.69
N LYS A 401 2.57 -0.06 36.85
CA LYS A 401 3.79 -0.75 37.31
C LYS A 401 4.32 -1.80 36.32
N TYR A 402 3.41 -2.53 35.66
CA TYR A 402 3.77 -3.57 34.70
C TYR A 402 4.35 -3.00 33.39
N LYS A 403 4.21 -1.69 33.13
CA LYS A 403 4.82 -1.04 31.97
C LYS A 403 6.31 -0.75 32.15
N GLY A 404 6.86 -0.94 33.35
CA GLY A 404 8.31 -0.99 33.60
C GLY A 404 9.06 0.34 33.61
N LEU A 405 8.36 1.48 33.55
CA LEU A 405 9.00 2.80 33.48
C LEU A 405 9.96 3.07 34.65
N GLN A 406 9.70 2.51 35.83
CA GLN A 406 10.56 2.64 36.99
C GLN A 406 11.98 2.12 36.76
N ASP A 407 12.14 1.06 35.95
CA ASP A 407 13.44 0.44 35.71
C ASP A 407 14.24 1.25 34.69
N LEU A 408 13.56 1.81 33.68
CA LEU A 408 14.14 2.79 32.76
C LEU A 408 14.59 4.07 33.47
N ILE A 409 13.79 4.60 34.42
CA ILE A 409 14.16 5.81 35.16
C ILE A 409 15.43 5.60 35.99
N LYS A 410 15.52 4.48 36.75
CA LYS A 410 16.74 4.14 37.51
C LYS A 410 17.96 4.10 36.60
N CYS A 411 17.79 3.47 35.44
CA CYS A 411 18.86 3.36 34.47
C CYS A 411 19.32 4.70 33.89
N VAL A 412 18.38 5.58 33.54
CA VAL A 412 18.70 6.92 33.03
C VAL A 412 19.39 7.77 34.09
N ILE A 413 19.01 7.64 35.36
CA ILE A 413 19.68 8.33 36.48
C ILE A 413 21.16 7.90 36.55
N GLU A 414 21.45 6.60 36.44
CA GLU A 414 22.81 6.06 36.44
C GLU A 414 23.62 6.59 35.24
N LEU A 415 23.07 6.43 34.03
CA LEU A 415 23.74 6.83 32.79
C LEU A 415 23.94 8.35 32.68
N LYS A 416 23.11 9.16 33.36
CA LYS A 416 23.27 10.62 33.42
C LYS A 416 24.61 11.03 34.03
N ALA A 417 25.19 10.22 34.91
CA ALA A 417 26.51 10.48 35.47
C ALA A 417 27.59 10.55 34.37
N LYS A 418 27.51 9.62 33.40
CA LYS A 418 28.41 9.47 32.25
C LYS A 418 28.05 10.37 31.07
N TYR A 419 26.77 10.55 30.77
CA TYR A 419 26.28 11.31 29.61
C TYR A 419 25.47 12.54 30.01
N LYS A 420 26.13 13.69 30.10
CA LYS A 420 25.49 14.94 30.57
C LYS A 420 24.37 15.45 29.68
N ASN A 421 24.34 15.09 28.40
CA ASN A 421 23.28 15.46 27.45
C ASN A 421 22.07 14.51 27.44
N LEU A 422 22.07 13.44 28.24
CA LEU A 422 20.97 12.46 28.28
C LEU A 422 19.66 13.07 28.80
N HIS A 423 18.54 12.82 28.13
CA HIS A 423 17.20 13.27 28.53
C HIS A 423 16.18 12.16 28.29
N LEU A 424 15.34 11.84 29.27
CA LEU A 424 14.23 10.90 29.14
C LEU A 424 12.91 11.65 28.99
N ILE A 425 12.09 11.27 28.00
CA ILE A 425 10.73 11.77 27.84
C ILE A 425 9.77 10.58 27.93
N ALA A 426 9.05 10.49 29.05
CA ALA A 426 8.03 9.48 29.29
C ALA A 426 6.65 10.03 28.93
N MET A 427 5.87 9.28 28.14
CA MET A 427 4.60 9.72 27.59
C MET A 427 3.51 8.68 27.79
N GLY A 428 2.31 9.12 28.16
CA GLY A 428 1.15 8.23 28.14
C GLY A 428 0.00 8.70 29.03
N ASN A 429 -1.04 7.88 29.08
CA ASN A 429 -2.24 8.16 29.86
C ASN A 429 -2.00 7.91 31.35
N GLU A 430 -2.77 8.61 32.18
CA GLU A 430 -2.77 8.40 33.63
C GLU A 430 -3.03 6.94 34.02
N GLY A 431 -2.31 6.50 35.03
CA GLY A 431 -2.43 5.16 35.62
C GLY A 431 -2.12 5.21 37.10
N ASN A 432 -2.40 4.11 37.79
CA ASN A 432 -2.34 4.06 39.25
C ASN A 432 -0.92 4.17 39.82
N TYR A 433 0.11 4.17 38.97
CA TYR A 433 1.53 4.20 39.35
C TYR A 433 2.21 5.54 39.02
N LEU A 434 1.46 6.54 38.55
CA LEU A 434 2.00 7.85 38.15
C LEU A 434 2.65 8.60 39.33
N GLU A 435 2.05 8.56 40.52
CA GLU A 435 2.58 9.26 41.69
C GLU A 435 3.89 8.63 42.17
N GLU A 436 4.03 7.31 42.12
CA GLU A 436 5.28 6.62 42.42
C GLU A 436 6.38 6.99 41.44
N ILE A 437 6.06 7.13 40.15
CA ILE A 437 7.00 7.61 39.13
C ILE A 437 7.45 9.04 39.43
N ARG A 438 6.54 9.95 39.77
CA ARG A 438 6.86 11.32 40.17
C ARG A 438 7.74 11.37 41.42
N ASN A 439 7.44 10.53 42.41
CA ASN A 439 8.25 10.40 43.63
C ASN A 439 9.67 9.92 43.33
N LEU A 440 9.81 8.93 42.44
CA LEU A 440 11.12 8.42 42.02
C LEU A 440 11.98 9.52 41.38
N ILE A 441 11.39 10.33 40.49
CA ILE A 441 12.07 11.44 39.82
C ILE A 441 12.47 12.53 40.82
N ARG A 442 11.55 12.96 41.69
CA ARG A 442 11.80 14.00 42.69
C ARG A 442 12.88 13.61 43.70
N ASN A 443 12.82 12.38 44.22
CA ASN A 443 13.79 11.87 45.18
C ASN A 443 15.20 11.80 44.58
N ALA A 444 15.31 11.53 43.28
CA ALA A 444 16.57 11.54 42.55
C ALA A 444 16.97 12.93 42.01
N GLN A 445 16.18 13.98 42.27
CA GLN A 445 16.35 15.34 41.73
C GLN A 445 16.52 15.34 40.20
N ALA A 446 15.78 14.47 39.52
CA ALA A 446 15.95 14.18 38.10
C ALA A 446 15.04 15.00 37.17
N ASP A 447 14.22 15.91 37.71
CA ASP A 447 13.23 16.71 36.96
C ASP A 447 13.86 17.55 35.82
N LYS A 448 15.16 17.87 35.94
CA LYS A 448 15.90 18.63 34.91
C LYS A 448 16.16 17.84 33.62
N TYR A 449 16.11 16.50 33.68
CA TYR A 449 16.46 15.63 32.56
C TYR A 449 15.51 14.43 32.37
N ILE A 450 14.42 14.37 33.15
CA ILE A 450 13.33 13.42 32.96
C ILE A 450 12.02 14.21 32.87
N THR A 451 11.35 14.14 31.72
CA THR A 451 10.09 14.82 31.45
C THR A 451 8.96 13.80 31.38
N VAL A 452 7.84 14.08 32.04
CA VAL A 452 6.64 13.23 32.06
C VAL A 452 5.50 13.98 31.39
N LEU A 453 5.00 13.46 30.27
CA LEU A 453 3.86 14.01 29.52
C LEU A 453 2.62 13.17 29.74
N ILE A 454 1.55 13.78 30.25
CA ILE A 454 0.31 13.09 30.59
C ILE A 454 -0.71 13.32 29.49
N SER A 455 -1.25 12.21 28.98
CA SER A 455 -2.25 12.18 27.91
C SER A 455 -1.89 13.12 26.73
N PRO A 456 -0.65 13.06 26.19
CA PRO A 456 -0.24 13.96 25.11
C PRO A 456 -1.06 13.74 23.83
N SER A 457 -1.14 14.79 23.01
CA SER A 457 -1.76 14.69 21.68
C SER A 457 -0.97 13.75 20.76
N ASP A 458 -1.61 13.29 19.67
CA ASP A 458 -0.95 12.45 18.65
C ASP A 458 0.28 13.13 18.06
N ASN A 459 0.14 14.42 17.73
CA ASN A 459 1.21 15.25 17.19
C ASN A 459 2.34 15.40 18.21
N ALA A 460 2.04 15.57 19.50
CA ALA A 460 3.06 15.62 20.55
C ALA A 460 3.82 14.28 20.67
N ILE A 461 3.12 13.13 20.64
CA ILE A 461 3.76 11.81 20.66
C ILE A 461 4.71 11.64 19.46
N LYS A 462 4.21 11.92 18.25
CA LYS A 462 5.01 11.82 17.01
C LYS A 462 6.18 12.79 17.01
N THR A 463 5.99 14.00 17.52
CA THR A 463 7.07 14.99 17.69
C THR A 463 8.17 14.44 18.59
N VAL A 464 7.84 13.90 19.76
CA VAL A 464 8.85 13.33 20.66
C VAL A 464 9.54 12.13 20.03
N LEU A 465 8.80 11.23 19.37
CA LEU A 465 9.40 10.09 18.68
C LEU A 465 10.37 10.55 17.56
N ASN A 466 10.01 11.57 16.78
CA ASN A 466 10.85 12.14 15.73
C ASN A 466 12.14 12.77 16.28
N LEU A 467 12.07 13.39 17.46
CA LEU A 467 13.23 13.95 18.15
C LEU A 467 14.09 12.89 18.87
N SER A 468 13.55 11.68 19.09
CA SER A 468 14.17 10.66 19.92
C SER A 468 15.31 9.91 19.22
N ASN A 469 16.31 9.51 20.01
CA ASN A 469 17.39 8.66 19.53
C ASN A 469 17.09 7.18 19.78
N ILE A 470 16.56 6.87 20.96
CA ILE A 470 16.22 5.52 21.38
C ILE A 470 14.79 5.53 21.93
N TYR A 471 13.99 4.57 21.52
CA TYR A 471 12.70 4.27 22.13
C TYR A 471 12.81 3.01 22.98
N VAL A 472 12.27 3.05 24.21
CA VAL A 472 12.32 1.93 25.14
C VAL A 472 10.92 1.45 25.51
N LEU A 473 10.68 0.13 25.38
CA LEU A 473 9.47 -0.53 25.86
C LEU A 473 9.79 -1.57 26.97
N PRO A 474 9.82 -1.15 28.25
CA PRO A 474 10.20 -2.00 29.38
C PRO A 474 9.03 -2.83 29.96
N SER A 475 8.01 -3.16 29.16
CA SER A 475 6.77 -3.76 29.68
C SER A 475 6.93 -5.24 30.06
N SER A 476 6.36 -5.69 31.18
CA SER A 476 6.39 -7.12 31.55
C SER A 476 5.60 -8.03 30.59
N TRP A 477 4.68 -7.43 29.83
CA TRP A 477 3.88 -8.12 28.83
C TRP A 477 3.45 -7.14 27.73
N GLU A 478 3.51 -7.60 26.49
CA GLU A 478 3.07 -6.87 25.32
C GLU A 478 2.66 -7.87 24.22
N ALA A 479 1.41 -7.80 23.77
CA ALA A 479 0.92 -8.69 22.72
C ALA A 479 1.54 -8.38 21.36
N PHE A 480 1.77 -7.10 21.05
CA PHE A 480 2.38 -6.72 19.77
C PHE A 480 3.38 -5.58 19.94
N GLY A 481 2.98 -4.49 20.62
CA GLY A 481 3.83 -3.32 20.77
C GLY A 481 3.75 -2.40 19.55
N ILE A 482 2.56 -1.87 19.26
CA ILE A 482 2.36 -0.94 18.14
C ILE A 482 3.32 0.27 18.23
N SER A 483 3.60 0.72 19.45
CA SER A 483 4.53 1.83 19.72
C SER A 483 5.99 1.53 19.35
N ILE A 484 6.40 0.26 19.31
CA ILE A 484 7.70 -0.12 18.74
C ILE A 484 7.71 0.19 17.25
N VAL A 485 6.67 -0.21 16.51
CA VAL A 485 6.56 0.02 15.06
C VAL A 485 6.46 1.51 14.75
N GLU A 486 5.69 2.27 15.54
CA GLU A 486 5.62 3.74 15.45
C GLU A 486 7.01 4.39 15.63
N ALA A 487 7.76 3.97 16.64
CA ALA A 487 9.10 4.46 16.89
C ALA A 487 10.10 4.05 15.78
N MET A 488 9.99 2.82 15.25
CA MET A 488 10.78 2.35 14.11
C MET A 488 10.54 3.21 12.87
N LYS A 489 9.28 3.53 12.57
CA LYS A 489 8.88 4.41 11.44
C LYS A 489 9.46 5.82 11.60
N LEU A 490 9.51 6.34 12.83
CA LEU A 490 10.10 7.64 13.16
C LEU A 490 11.60 7.55 13.53
N ASN A 491 12.32 6.59 12.93
CA ASN A 491 13.79 6.52 12.94
C ASN A 491 14.43 6.35 14.34
N ASN A 492 13.81 5.58 15.24
CA ASN A 492 14.39 5.25 16.55
C ASN A 492 15.16 3.93 16.54
N ALA A 493 16.21 3.83 17.36
CA ALA A 493 16.70 2.52 17.81
C ALA A 493 15.76 2.00 18.90
N ILE A 494 15.56 0.69 18.98
CA ILE A 494 14.60 0.09 19.90
C ILE A 494 15.33 -0.71 20.96
N VAL A 495 14.94 -0.52 22.22
CA VAL A 495 15.27 -1.44 23.32
C VAL A 495 13.94 -1.89 23.94
N SER A 496 13.70 -3.19 24.00
CA SER A 496 12.47 -3.73 24.55
C SER A 496 12.76 -4.89 25.46
N THR A 497 11.83 -5.14 26.37
CA THR A 497 11.77 -6.43 27.06
C THR A 497 11.47 -7.57 26.08
N ARG A 498 11.97 -8.77 26.40
CA ARG A 498 11.72 -10.04 25.70
C ARG A 498 10.29 -10.53 25.92
N THR A 499 9.35 -9.82 25.32
CA THR A 499 7.92 -10.14 25.28
C THR A 499 7.56 -10.79 23.95
N GLU A 500 6.37 -11.39 23.86
CA GLU A 500 5.87 -11.98 22.61
C GLU A 500 5.90 -10.99 21.43
N GLY A 501 5.43 -9.75 21.66
CA GLY A 501 5.51 -8.68 20.67
C GLY A 501 6.93 -8.21 20.41
N GLY A 502 7.74 -8.06 21.46
CA GLY A 502 9.15 -7.67 21.36
C GLY A 502 9.97 -8.62 20.48
N GLU A 503 9.90 -9.93 20.74
CA GLU A 503 10.61 -10.97 19.96
C GLU A 503 10.11 -11.07 18.52
N TYR A 504 8.85 -10.72 18.27
CA TYR A 504 8.31 -10.72 16.92
C TYR A 504 8.78 -9.52 16.09
N LEU A 505 8.91 -8.34 16.73
CA LEU A 505 9.30 -7.10 16.06
C LEU A 505 10.82 -6.90 15.99
N ILE A 506 11.55 -7.42 16.98
CA ILE A 506 12.98 -7.15 17.17
C ILE A 506 13.76 -8.45 17.02
N LYS A 507 14.69 -8.44 16.06
CA LYS A 507 15.79 -9.37 15.98
C LYS A 507 16.96 -8.78 16.76
N ASP A 508 17.25 -9.42 17.89
CA ASP A 508 18.23 -8.97 18.87
C ASP A 508 19.58 -8.67 18.21
N GLU A 509 20.19 -7.55 18.62
CA GLU A 509 21.45 -7.00 18.12
C GLU A 509 21.46 -6.56 16.64
N GLU A 510 20.39 -6.81 15.87
CA GLU A 510 20.28 -6.41 14.45
C GLU A 510 19.48 -5.13 14.26
N ASN A 511 18.23 -5.09 14.73
CA ASN A 511 17.37 -3.90 14.63
C ASN A 511 16.99 -3.34 16.01
N GLY A 512 17.36 -4.00 17.10
CA GLY A 512 17.19 -3.48 18.44
C GLY A 512 17.79 -4.42 19.48
N TYR A 513 17.60 -4.10 20.75
CA TYR A 513 18.00 -4.97 21.85
C TYR A 513 16.79 -5.52 22.60
N LEU A 514 16.90 -6.80 22.98
CA LEU A 514 15.98 -7.48 23.88
C LEU A 514 16.67 -7.82 25.20
N TYR A 515 15.98 -7.55 26.31
CA TYR A 515 16.44 -7.90 27.66
C TYR A 515 15.29 -8.48 28.49
N ASP A 516 15.59 -9.13 29.62
CA ASP A 516 14.56 -9.72 30.47
C ASP A 516 13.95 -8.69 31.43
N PHE A 517 12.63 -8.77 31.65
CA PHE A 517 11.92 -7.81 32.51
C PHE A 517 12.51 -7.79 33.93
N GLN A 518 12.72 -6.58 34.47
CA GLN A 518 13.41 -6.29 35.74
C GLN A 518 14.94 -6.46 35.74
N ASP A 519 15.56 -6.95 34.66
CA ASP A 519 17.01 -6.91 34.50
C ASP A 519 17.47 -5.48 34.14
N THR A 520 17.53 -4.64 35.17
CA THR A 520 17.91 -3.23 35.02
C THR A 520 19.39 -3.09 34.64
N VAL A 521 20.23 -4.07 35.00
CA VAL A 521 21.66 -4.07 34.69
C VAL A 521 21.87 -4.28 33.19
N ASP A 522 21.21 -5.28 32.59
CA ASP A 522 21.27 -5.48 31.15
C ASP A 522 20.64 -4.30 30.40
N LEU A 523 19.48 -3.79 30.84
CA LEU A 523 18.87 -2.59 30.26
C LEU A 523 19.88 -1.42 30.17
N CYS A 524 20.63 -1.15 31.25
CA CYS A 524 21.65 -0.10 31.26
C CYS A 524 22.84 -0.39 30.38
N SER A 525 23.32 -1.63 30.35
CA SER A 525 24.39 -2.05 29.45
C SER A 525 24.01 -1.83 27.97
N ARG A 526 22.80 -2.22 27.58
CA ARG A 526 22.29 -2.05 26.20
C ARG A 526 22.13 -0.58 25.84
N LEU A 527 21.60 0.24 26.76
CA LEU A 527 21.49 1.69 26.55
C LEU A 527 22.86 2.36 26.46
N ASP A 528 23.81 2.03 27.34
CA ASP A 528 25.19 2.54 27.32
C ASP A 528 25.88 2.25 25.98
N THR A 529 25.69 1.03 25.47
CA THR A 529 26.21 0.60 24.16
C THR A 529 25.65 1.45 23.03
N LEU A 530 24.33 1.67 22.98
CA LEU A 530 23.71 2.49 21.93
C LEU A 530 24.06 3.98 22.02
N ILE A 531 24.27 4.50 23.23
CA ILE A 531 24.66 5.90 23.43
C ILE A 531 26.13 6.11 23.01
N SER A 532 27.00 5.15 23.28
CA SER A 532 28.44 5.24 22.97
C SER A 532 28.79 4.93 21.51
N ASP A 533 28.12 3.96 20.88
CA ASP A 533 28.39 3.57 19.50
C ASP A 533 27.39 4.21 18.51
N LYS A 534 27.79 5.36 17.95
CA LYS A 534 27.02 6.09 16.94
C LYS A 534 26.80 5.29 15.64
N LYS A 535 27.74 4.41 15.28
CA LYS A 535 27.64 3.63 14.03
C LYS A 535 26.58 2.54 14.21
N LEU A 536 26.63 1.82 15.33
CA LEU A 536 25.63 0.83 15.69
C LEU A 536 24.23 1.47 15.81
N LEU A 537 24.12 2.61 16.51
CA LEU A 537 22.86 3.33 16.64
C LEU A 537 22.26 3.68 15.27
N LYS A 538 23.06 4.22 14.35
CA LYS A 538 22.63 4.56 12.99
C LYS A 538 22.21 3.31 12.20
N GLN A 539 22.94 2.21 12.35
CA GLN A 539 22.63 0.95 11.69
C GLN A 539 21.29 0.37 12.17
N MET A 540 21.07 0.30 13.49
CA MET A 540 19.81 -0.21 14.06
C MET A 540 18.61 0.65 13.63
N LYS A 541 18.76 1.98 13.66
CA LYS A 541 17.75 2.94 13.17
C LYS A 541 17.36 2.66 11.71
N PHE A 542 18.34 2.45 10.84
CA PHE A 542 18.09 2.12 9.43
C PHE A 542 17.38 0.77 9.26
N ASN A 543 17.81 -0.25 10.00
CA ASN A 543 17.15 -1.57 9.98
C ASN A 543 15.70 -1.48 10.46
N ASN A 544 15.43 -0.66 11.47
CA ASN A 544 14.08 -0.39 11.97
C ASN A 544 13.18 0.27 10.95
N GLN A 545 13.66 1.28 10.22
CA GLN A 545 12.86 1.91 9.17
C GLN A 545 12.44 0.90 8.09
N LYS A 546 13.33 -0.02 7.72
CA LYS A 546 12.99 -1.13 6.80
C LYS A 546 11.97 -2.07 7.41
N LYS A 547 12.19 -2.50 8.66
CA LYS A 547 11.29 -3.42 9.37
C LYS A 547 9.87 -2.84 9.51
N ALA A 548 9.75 -1.54 9.74
CA ALA A 548 8.45 -0.86 9.88
C ALA A 548 7.57 -0.96 8.61
N LEU A 549 8.17 -1.09 7.41
CA LEU A 549 7.42 -1.23 6.15
C LEU A 549 6.62 -2.54 6.07
N GLU A 550 7.06 -3.59 6.77
CA GLU A 550 6.33 -4.86 6.87
C GLU A 550 4.99 -4.71 7.61
N PHE A 551 4.86 -3.67 8.43
CA PHE A 551 3.69 -3.39 9.26
C PHE A 551 2.89 -2.18 8.79
N SER A 552 3.14 -1.72 7.56
CA SER A 552 2.34 -0.67 6.94
C SER A 552 0.90 -1.17 6.73
N ILE A 553 -0.09 -0.28 6.87
CA ILE A 553 -1.50 -0.64 6.70
C ILE A 553 -1.78 -1.21 5.32
N THR A 554 -1.11 -0.73 4.26
CA THR A 554 -1.23 -1.33 2.93
C THR A 554 -0.80 -2.80 2.93
N THR A 555 0.39 -3.12 3.46
CA THR A 555 0.92 -4.50 3.53
C THR A 555 0.03 -5.41 4.37
N VAL A 556 -0.37 -4.96 5.56
CA VAL A 556 -1.19 -5.76 6.49
C VAL A 556 -2.60 -5.97 5.93
N TYR A 557 -3.18 -4.94 5.30
CA TYR A 557 -4.52 -5.01 4.75
C TYR A 557 -4.65 -6.02 3.62
N ASP A 558 -3.62 -6.21 2.79
CA ASP A 558 -3.66 -7.24 1.75
C ASP A 558 -3.86 -8.65 2.32
N THR A 559 -3.19 -8.95 3.44
CA THR A 559 -3.37 -10.23 4.15
C THR A 559 -4.77 -10.34 4.75
N TYR A 560 -5.23 -9.28 5.42
CA TYR A 560 -6.57 -9.21 6.01
C TYR A 560 -7.67 -9.39 4.96
N ARG A 561 -7.58 -8.67 3.84
CA ARG A 561 -8.52 -8.72 2.72
C ARG A 561 -8.54 -10.10 2.07
N GLY A 562 -7.40 -10.78 1.98
CA GLY A 562 -7.32 -12.17 1.53
C GLY A 562 -8.20 -13.10 2.38
N ILE A 563 -8.13 -12.96 3.71
CA ILE A 563 -8.95 -13.73 4.66
C ILE A 563 -10.44 -13.43 4.46
N LEU A 564 -10.82 -12.16 4.34
CA LEU A 564 -12.22 -11.79 4.14
C LEU A 564 -12.77 -12.36 2.82
N ARG A 565 -12.00 -12.24 1.74
CA ARG A 565 -12.37 -12.77 0.43
C ARG A 565 -12.59 -14.27 0.47
N ASP A 566 -11.74 -15.02 1.17
CA ASP A 566 -11.87 -16.48 1.28
C ASP A 566 -13.05 -16.89 2.17
N LEU A 567 -13.49 -16.03 3.09
CA LEU A 567 -14.72 -16.25 3.86
C LEU A 567 -16.01 -15.94 3.09
N LEU A 568 -15.91 -15.09 2.07
CA LEU A 568 -17.04 -14.62 1.24
C LEU A 568 -17.23 -15.44 -0.05
N LYS A 569 -16.27 -16.30 -0.40
CA LYS A 569 -16.46 -17.39 -1.37
C LYS A 569 -17.33 -18.48 -0.74
#